data_AF-A0A2N7B7D6-F1
#
_entry.id   AF-A0A2N7B7D6-F1
#
_cell.length_a   1.000
_cell.length_b   1.000
_cell.length_c   1.000
_cell.angle_alpha   90.00
_cell.angle_beta   90.00
_cell.angle_gamma   90.00
#
_symmetry.space_group_name_H-M   'P 1'
#
loop_
_entity.id
_entity.type
_entity.pdbx_description
1 polymer ?
#
loop_
_entity_poly.entity_id
_entity_poly.type
_entity_poly.pdbx_seq_one_letter_code
_entity_poly.pdbx_strand_id
1 'polypeptide(L)'
;MIAAALVFLVVALYAGLLLSIRLRTAHEWVCPKCNRTAHLERLGRPEWMKKLAGFLPLKYIRCRFCQHTFFLPLDINNPLSNEMLEKGNY
;
A
#
# COMPACT_ATOMS: atom_id res chain seq x y z
N MET A 1 22.78 30.68 24.30
CA MET A 1 21.42 30.10 24.39
C MET A 1 20.70 30.05 23.05
N ILE A 2 20.77 31.10 22.23
CA ILE A 2 20.10 31.17 20.90
C ILE A 2 20.58 30.06 19.94
N ALA A 3 21.88 29.81 19.87
CA ALA A 3 22.44 28.76 19.01
C ALA A 3 21.91 27.35 19.38
N ALA A 4 21.78 27.05 20.68
CA ALA A 4 21.21 25.79 21.13
C ALA A 4 19.74 25.66 20.75
N ALA A 5 18.96 26.75 20.89
CA ALA A 5 17.54 26.77 20.50
C ALA A 5 17.35 26.51 18.99
N LEU A 6 18.23 27.06 18.14
CA LEU A 6 18.20 26.80 16.69
C LEU A 6 18.50 25.34 16.35
N VAL A 7 19.48 24.73 17.01
CA VAL A 7 19.81 23.31 16.81
C VAL A 7 18.63 22.43 17.22
N PHE A 8 18.00 22.70 18.36
CA PHE A 8 16.80 21.96 18.81
C PHE A 8 15.64 22.07 17.81
N LEU A 9 15.42 23.26 17.24
CA LEU A 9 14.37 23.48 16.25
C LEU A 9 14.58 22.69 14.97
N VAL A 10 15.83 22.64 14.47
CA VAL A 10 16.18 21.85 13.28
C VAL A 10 15.98 20.36 13.52
N VAL A 11 16.39 19.85 14.69
CA VAL A 11 16.22 18.44 15.05
C VAL A 11 14.74 18.08 15.18
N ALA A 12 13.93 18.95 15.79
CA ALA A 12 12.48 18.74 15.93
C ALA A 12 11.77 18.70 14.56
N LEU A 13 12.12 19.62 13.66
CA LEU A 13 11.60 19.63 12.28
C LEU A 13 11.97 18.36 11.53
N TYR A 14 13.23 17.92 11.64
CA TYR A 14 13.70 16.70 10.98
C TYR A 14 12.99 15.44 11.50
N ALA A 15 12.86 15.31 12.82
CA ALA A 15 12.13 14.20 13.44
C ALA A 15 10.64 14.20 13.05
N GLY A 16 10.01 15.38 13.00
CA GLY A 16 8.63 15.54 12.53
C GLY A 16 8.47 15.13 11.07
N LEU A 17 9.42 15.51 10.20
CA LEU A 17 9.43 15.12 8.79
C LEU A 17 9.52 13.58 8.65
N LEU A 18 10.45 12.94 9.35
CA LEU A 18 10.60 11.49 9.33
C LEU A 18 9.36 10.77 9.85
N LEU A 19 8.74 11.27 10.93
CA LEU A 19 7.50 10.71 11.46
C LEU A 19 6.36 10.83 10.45
N SER A 20 6.23 11.98 9.78
CA SER A 20 5.21 12.19 8.75
C SER A 20 5.37 11.23 7.56
N ILE A 21 6.61 10.98 7.13
CA ILE A 21 6.93 10.05 6.05
C ILE A 21 6.60 8.62 6.49
N ARG A 22 6.98 8.23 7.71
CA ARG A 22 6.64 6.91 8.28
C ARG A 22 5.13 6.69 8.34
N LEU A 23 4.38 7.65 8.86
CA LEU A 23 2.92 7.56 8.94
C LEU A 23 2.26 7.47 7.56
N ARG A 24 2.79 8.19 6.54
CA ARG A 24 2.28 8.09 5.16
C ARG A 24 2.64 6.79 4.46
N THR A 25 3.79 6.20 4.76
CA THR A 25 4.30 4.98 4.12
C THR A 25 3.81 3.70 4.78
N ALA A 26 3.34 3.78 6.03
CA ALA A 26 2.83 2.64 6.80
C ALA A 26 1.41 2.20 6.40
N HIS A 27 0.99 2.41 5.14
CA HIS A 27 -0.18 1.71 4.61
C HIS A 27 0.19 0.26 4.30
N GLU A 28 0.57 -0.47 5.34
CA GLU A 28 0.94 -1.87 5.25
C GLU A 28 -0.34 -2.68 5.06
N TRP A 29 -0.54 -3.19 3.84
CA TRP A 29 -1.67 -4.06 3.54
C TRP A 29 -1.50 -5.37 4.30
N VAL A 30 -2.53 -5.74 5.06
CA VAL A 30 -2.50 -6.92 5.90
C VAL A 30 -3.44 -7.99 5.35
N CYS A 31 -3.04 -9.26 5.40
CA CYS A 31 -3.97 -10.34 5.11
C CYS A 31 -5.10 -10.37 6.14
N PRO A 32 -6.39 -10.36 5.73
CA PRO A 32 -7.53 -10.32 6.66
C PRO A 32 -7.64 -11.56 7.55
N LYS A 33 -6.98 -12.66 7.17
CA LYS A 33 -7.05 -13.94 7.89
C LYS A 33 -5.91 -14.11 8.91
N CYS A 34 -4.69 -13.74 8.56
CA CYS A 34 -3.51 -13.99 9.41
C CYS A 34 -2.83 -12.73 9.95
N ASN A 35 -3.37 -11.55 9.62
CA ASN A 35 -2.88 -10.25 10.04
C ASN A 35 -1.36 -10.03 9.81
N ARG A 36 -0.79 -10.65 8.77
CA ARG A 36 0.60 -10.43 8.33
C ARG A 36 0.66 -9.57 7.07
N THR A 37 1.65 -8.67 7.04
CA THR A 37 1.91 -7.70 5.96
C THR A 37 2.93 -8.21 4.96
N ALA A 38 3.92 -8.97 5.43
CA ALA A 38 4.88 -9.66 4.58
C ALA A 38 4.20 -10.83 3.85
N HIS A 39 4.42 -10.93 2.52
CA HIS A 39 4.06 -12.07 1.66
C HIS A 39 2.66 -12.06 1.02
N LEU A 40 2.25 -10.91 0.48
CA LEU A 40 1.13 -10.82 -0.46
C LEU A 40 1.65 -11.05 -1.89
N GLU A 41 1.18 -12.13 -2.53
CA GLU A 41 1.50 -12.49 -3.91
C GLU A 41 0.35 -12.07 -4.83
N ARG A 42 0.68 -11.36 -5.91
CA ARG A 42 -0.30 -10.92 -6.91
C ARG A 42 -0.63 -12.09 -7.83
N LEU A 43 -1.92 -12.41 -7.95
CA LEU A 43 -2.41 -13.42 -8.89
C LEU A 43 -3.15 -12.76 -10.06
N GLY A 44 -3.18 -13.45 -11.20
CA GLY A 44 -4.04 -13.09 -12.31
C GLY A 44 -5.51 -13.17 -11.91
N ARG A 45 -6.32 -12.17 -12.30
CA ARG A 45 -7.76 -12.18 -12.03
C ARG A 45 -8.40 -13.37 -12.75
N PRO A 46 -9.23 -14.20 -12.09
CA PRO A 46 -9.88 -15.33 -12.75
C PRO A 46 -10.88 -14.87 -13.82
N GLU A 47 -11.02 -15.65 -14.90
CA GLU A 47 -11.79 -15.31 -16.10
C GLU A 47 -13.27 -15.01 -15.81
N TRP A 48 -13.90 -15.78 -14.92
CA TRP A 48 -15.30 -15.55 -14.53
C TRP A 48 -15.51 -14.18 -13.88
N MET A 49 -14.53 -13.71 -13.10
CA MET A 49 -14.59 -12.41 -12.43
C MET A 49 -14.33 -11.26 -13.41
N LYS A 50 -13.51 -11.47 -14.44
CA LYS A 50 -13.35 -10.51 -15.54
C LYS A 50 -14.66 -10.30 -16.30
N LYS A 51 -15.45 -11.37 -16.49
CA LYS A 51 -16.75 -11.30 -17.17
C LYS A 51 -17.83 -10.59 -16.35
N LEU A 52 -17.87 -10.83 -15.04
CA LEU A 52 -18.89 -10.24 -14.16
C LEU A 52 -18.56 -8.83 -13.67
N ALA A 53 -17.28 -8.58 -13.37
CA ALA A 53 -16.81 -7.39 -12.67
C ALA A 53 -15.51 -6.86 -13.29
N GLY A 54 -15.37 -6.96 -14.62
CA GLY A 54 -14.21 -6.51 -15.38
C GLY A 54 -13.88 -5.04 -15.14
N PHE A 55 -14.92 -4.20 -15.05
CA PHE A 55 -14.83 -2.76 -14.81
C PHE A 55 -14.40 -2.39 -13.39
N LEU A 56 -14.54 -3.29 -12.40
CA LEU A 56 -14.09 -2.97 -11.04
C LEU A 56 -12.56 -3.04 -10.97
N PRO A 57 -11.90 -1.99 -10.45
CA PRO A 57 -10.47 -2.01 -10.27
C PRO A 57 -10.16 -2.79 -8.97
N LEU A 58 -10.22 -4.13 -9.06
CA LEU A 58 -9.89 -5.06 -7.97
C LEU A 58 -8.60 -5.83 -8.30
N LYS A 59 -7.65 -5.86 -7.37
CA LYS A 59 -6.50 -6.77 -7.43
C LYS A 59 -6.86 -8.09 -6.78
N TYR A 60 -6.47 -9.18 -7.43
CA TYR A 60 -6.57 -10.51 -6.85
C TYR A 60 -5.25 -10.87 -6.20
N ILE A 61 -5.27 -11.13 -4.89
CA ILE A 61 -4.07 -11.32 -4.08
C ILE A 61 -4.20 -12.62 -3.30
N ARG A 62 -3.09 -13.34 -3.15
CA ARG A 62 -2.96 -14.50 -2.29
C ARG A 62 -1.94 -14.22 -1.19
N CYS A 63 -2.28 -14.52 0.05
CA CYS A 63 -1.28 -14.55 1.11
C CYS A 63 -0.48 -15.86 1.03
N ARG A 64 0.86 -15.79 0.97
CA ARG A 64 1.71 -16.99 0.88
C ARG A 64 1.73 -17.81 2.17
N PHE A 65 1.47 -17.17 3.31
CA PHE A 65 1.49 -17.82 4.63
C PHE A 65 0.24 -18.67 4.89
N CYS A 66 -0.94 -18.06 4.80
CA CYS A 66 -2.21 -18.77 5.07
C CYS A 66 -2.90 -19.29 3.80
N GLN A 67 -2.28 -19.09 2.63
CA GLN A 67 -2.79 -19.41 1.30
C GLN A 67 -4.16 -18.81 0.94
N HIS A 68 -4.68 -17.90 1.76
CA HIS A 68 -5.97 -17.28 1.56
C HIS A 68 -5.92 -16.27 0.42
N THR A 69 -6.88 -16.39 -0.49
CA THR A 69 -7.06 -15.48 -1.63
C THR A 69 -8.16 -14.48 -1.32
N PHE A 70 -7.92 -13.21 -1.61
CA PHE A 70 -8.89 -12.15 -1.40
C PHE A 70 -8.73 -11.04 -2.46
N PHE A 71 -9.77 -10.22 -2.60
CA PHE A 71 -9.79 -9.09 -3.50
C PHE A 71 -9.42 -7.83 -2.74
N LEU A 72 -8.50 -7.06 -3.31
CA LEU A 72 -8.08 -5.77 -2.78
C LEU A 72 -8.59 -4.66 -3.70
N PRO A 73 -9.41 -3.72 -3.22
CA PRO A 73 -9.78 -2.56 -4.01
C PRO A 73 -8.52 -1.76 -4.38
N LEU A 74 -8.41 -1.36 -5.66
CA LEU A 74 -7.48 -0.32 -6.06
C LEU A 74 -8.05 1.02 -5.59
N ASP A 75 -7.77 1.38 -4.35
CA ASP A 75 -7.91 2.75 -3.88
C ASP A 75 -6.68 3.57 -4.30
N ILE A 76 -6.84 4.90 -4.42
CA ILE A 76 -5.80 5.87 -4.78
C ILE A 76 -4.61 5.79 -3.80
N ASN A 77 -4.86 5.32 -2.59
CA ASN A 77 -3.86 5.13 -1.53
C ASN A 77 -3.09 3.79 -1.62
N ASN A 78 -3.31 2.97 -2.65
CA ASN A 78 -2.66 1.68 -2.81
C ASN A 78 -1.38 1.83 -3.67
N PRO A 79 -0.15 1.68 -3.14
CA PRO A 79 1.07 1.82 -3.94
C PRO A 79 1.18 0.80 -5.10
N LEU A 80 0.46 -0.32 -5.06
CA LEU A 80 0.36 -1.25 -6.20
C LEU A 80 -0.58 -0.74 -7.31
N SER A 81 -1.37 0.32 -7.09
CA SER A 81 -2.28 0.90 -8.11
C SER A 81 -1.52 1.78 -9.11
N ASN A 82 -0.44 2.41 -8.66
CA ASN A 82 0.37 3.32 -9.46
C ASN A 82 1.06 2.63 -10.65
N GLU A 83 1.33 1.32 -10.59
CA GLU A 83 1.86 0.57 -11.74
C GLU A 83 0.87 0.46 -12.92
N MET A 84 -0.44 0.67 -12.69
CA MET A 84 -1.44 0.63 -13.77
C MET A 84 -1.74 2.02 -14.33
N LEU A 85 -1.56 3.10 -13.56
CA LEU A 85 -1.71 4.47 -14.08
C LEU A 85 -0.58 4.86 -15.04
N GLU A 86 0.63 4.33 -14.85
CA GLU A 86 1.73 4.53 -15.82
C GLU A 86 1.62 3.64 -17.07
N LYS A 87 0.84 2.56 -17.04
CA LYS A 87 0.73 1.61 -18.16
C LYS A 87 -0.61 1.62 -18.90
N GLY A 88 -1.58 2.42 -18.45
CA GLY A 88 -2.90 2.55 -19.05
C GLY A 88 -2.97 3.61 -20.14
N ASN A 89 -2.30 3.37 -21.28
CA ASN A 89 -2.94 3.68 -22.55
C ASN A 89 -3.98 2.58 -22.82
N TYR A 90 -5.05 2.94 -23.53
CA TYR A 90 -6.24 2.17 -23.94
C TYR A 90 -7.41 2.18 -22.94
#